data_AF-A0A453BCT0-F1
#
_entry.id   AF-A0A453BCT0-F1
#
_cell.length_a   1.000
_cell.length_b   1.000
_cell.length_c   1.000
_cell.angle_alpha   90.00
_cell.angle_beta   90.00
_cell.angle_gamma   90.00
#
_symmetry.space_group_name_H-M   'P 1'
#
loop_
_entity.id
_entity.type
_entity.pdbx_description
1 polymer ?
#
loop_
_entity_poly.entity_id
_entity_poly.type
_entity_poly.pdbx_seq_one_letter_code
_entity_poly.pdbx_strand_id
1 'polypeptide(L)'
;MVLQQADRPRRQDTGRSQQGLPGLHCQARRKGTSRTDICSDKENAEETTSLILQVSGIHWWYRHPSHAAELTAGYYNVDGRDGYRPIARMLARHDGAVLNFTCAEMRNSEQAEEAMSAPEELVQQVLSAGWREGTEVACENALPRYDRRAYNQMLKNARPNGVDLGGVPARRVAAVTYLRLTDELLAGSKYRAFKTFVRKMHADQDYCADPAQYHRPLKPLERSRPAVPMDRLLDATTPEAPYPFDPETDMSVGGDLAGLIDRVFDKIEWILG
;
A
#
# COMPACT_ATOMS: atom_id res chain seq x y z
N MET A 1 -9.32 -61.87 3.40
CA MET A 1 -10.03 -60.67 2.90
C MET A 1 -11.31 -60.49 3.72
N VAL A 2 -11.19 -59.86 4.89
CA VAL A 2 -12.18 -59.03 5.63
C VAL A 2 -11.34 -58.25 6.67
N LEU A 3 -11.78 -57.02 6.92
CA LEU A 3 -11.17 -55.93 7.67
C LEU A 3 -10.73 -56.23 9.12
N GLN A 4 -9.68 -55.54 9.56
CA GLN A 4 -9.58 -55.08 10.94
C GLN A 4 -8.97 -53.66 10.94
N GLN A 5 -9.78 -52.69 11.37
CA GLN A 5 -9.37 -51.31 11.63
C GLN A 5 -8.39 -51.32 12.80
N ALA A 6 -7.21 -50.71 12.62
CA ALA A 6 -6.30 -50.38 13.70
C ALA A 6 -6.35 -48.86 13.94
N ASP A 7 -6.73 -48.50 15.16
CA ASP A 7 -6.72 -47.14 15.71
C ASP A 7 -5.35 -46.48 15.50
N ARG A 8 -5.32 -45.27 14.93
CA ARG A 8 -4.13 -44.42 14.94
C ARG A 8 -4.20 -43.48 16.16
N PRO A 9 -3.16 -43.38 16.99
CA PRO A 9 -3.12 -42.40 18.05
C PRO A 9 -2.99 -40.97 17.47
N ARG A 10 -3.67 -40.01 18.13
CA ARG A 10 -3.57 -38.57 17.85
C ARG A 10 -2.11 -38.13 17.90
N ARG A 11 -1.59 -37.62 16.78
CA ARG A 11 -0.34 -36.86 16.78
C ARG A 11 -0.61 -35.51 17.45
N GLN A 12 0.10 -35.26 18.55
CA GLN A 12 0.31 -33.91 19.07
C GLN A 12 1.13 -33.14 18.04
N ASP A 13 0.55 -32.04 17.57
CA ASP A 13 1.14 -31.14 16.60
C ASP A 13 2.30 -30.39 17.27
N THR A 14 3.53 -30.87 17.02
CA THR A 14 4.77 -30.28 17.54
C THR A 14 5.61 -29.83 16.36
N GLY A 15 5.83 -28.52 16.27
CA GLY A 15 6.87 -27.90 15.45
C GLY A 15 6.41 -27.35 14.11
N ARG A 16 5.99 -26.07 14.09
CA ARG A 16 6.11 -25.26 12.86
C ARG A 16 7.59 -24.96 12.65
N SER A 17 8.16 -25.50 11.58
CA SER A 17 9.54 -25.27 11.17
C SER A 17 9.75 -23.79 10.82
N GLN A 18 10.57 -23.10 11.60
CA GLN A 18 11.00 -21.73 11.32
C GLN A 18 12.14 -21.71 10.29
N GLN A 19 11.86 -21.96 9.00
CA GLN A 19 12.87 -21.74 7.96
C GLN A 19 12.23 -21.21 6.67
N GLY A 20 12.54 -19.94 6.36
CA GLY A 20 12.19 -19.28 5.10
C GLY A 20 12.16 -17.76 5.24
N LEU A 21 13.20 -17.06 4.76
CA LEU A 21 13.20 -15.61 4.58
C LEU A 21 12.76 -15.27 3.14
N PRO A 22 12.00 -14.18 2.92
CA PRO A 22 11.28 -14.00 1.67
C PRO A 22 11.96 -13.32 0.50
N GLY A 23 11.36 -13.59 -0.67
CA GLY A 23 11.65 -13.02 -1.97
C GLY A 23 11.11 -11.62 -2.16
N LEU A 24 11.80 -10.59 -1.66
CA LEU A 24 11.50 -9.20 -2.03
C LEU A 24 11.98 -8.93 -3.47
N HIS A 25 11.09 -8.41 -4.33
CA HIS A 25 11.42 -7.92 -5.66
C HIS A 25 11.69 -6.42 -5.60
N CYS A 26 12.96 -6.03 -5.50
CA CYS A 26 13.36 -4.65 -5.76
C CYS A 26 13.43 -4.44 -7.28
N GLN A 27 12.60 -3.58 -7.84
CA GLN A 27 12.70 -3.22 -9.25
C GLN A 27 13.87 -2.25 -9.47
N ALA A 28 15.09 -2.80 -9.49
CA ALA A 28 16.28 -2.15 -9.99
C ALA A 28 16.99 -3.12 -10.95
N ARG A 29 17.15 -2.72 -12.22
CA ARG A 29 17.92 -3.50 -13.19
C ARG A 29 19.38 -3.65 -12.71
N ARG A 30 19.72 -4.80 -12.14
CA ARG A 30 20.99 -5.53 -12.30
C ARG A 30 20.89 -6.91 -11.61
N LYS A 31 21.43 -7.94 -12.26
CA LYS A 31 21.51 -9.32 -11.73
C LYS A 31 22.66 -9.41 -10.73
N GLY A 32 22.41 -9.99 -9.54
CA GLY A 32 23.44 -10.72 -8.80
C GLY A 32 23.92 -10.22 -7.43
N THR A 33 23.22 -9.32 -6.72
CA THR A 33 23.63 -8.86 -5.37
C THR A 33 22.58 -9.24 -4.30
N SER A 34 23.01 -9.42 -3.05
CA SER A 34 22.11 -9.76 -1.93
C SER A 34 21.12 -8.62 -1.64
N ARG A 35 19.94 -8.93 -1.10
CA ARG A 35 18.73 -8.07 -1.17
C ARG A 35 18.80 -6.76 -0.38
N THR A 36 19.61 -6.67 0.68
CA THR A 36 19.87 -5.43 1.42
C THR A 36 20.86 -4.51 0.71
N ASP A 37 21.60 -5.05 -0.25
CA ASP A 37 22.68 -4.33 -0.91
C ASP A 37 22.15 -3.49 -2.07
N ILE A 38 21.00 -3.86 -2.67
CA ILE A 38 20.40 -3.12 -3.81
C ILE A 38 20.09 -1.66 -3.45
N CYS A 39 19.54 -1.42 -2.24
CA CYS A 39 19.30 -0.05 -1.77
C CYS A 39 20.60 0.65 -1.37
N SER A 40 21.62 -0.11 -0.97
CA SER A 40 22.93 0.42 -0.57
C SER A 40 23.82 0.76 -1.78
N ASP A 41 23.60 0.13 -2.95
CA ASP A 41 24.40 0.31 -4.17
C ASP A 41 24.11 1.64 -4.91
N LYS A 42 23.11 2.43 -4.48
CA LYS A 42 22.74 3.72 -5.08
C LYS A 42 23.20 4.95 -4.30
N GLU A 43 24.05 4.76 -3.29
CA GLU A 43 24.40 5.74 -2.24
C GLU A 43 25.36 6.87 -2.65
N ASN A 44 25.47 7.27 -3.92
CA ASN A 44 26.40 8.35 -4.29
C ASN A 44 25.97 9.22 -5.47
N ALA A 45 24.67 9.49 -5.59
CA ALA A 45 24.17 10.45 -6.56
C ALA A 45 24.09 11.84 -5.93
N GLU A 46 24.68 12.85 -6.56
CA GLU A 46 24.39 14.29 -6.31
C GLU A 46 22.94 14.66 -6.69
N GLU A 47 22.13 13.66 -7.07
CA GLU A 47 20.78 13.78 -7.58
C GLU A 47 19.77 13.74 -6.42
N THR A 48 18.91 14.75 -6.33
CA THR A 48 17.81 14.83 -5.35
C THR A 48 16.76 13.75 -5.67
N THR A 49 16.96 12.55 -5.14
CA THR A 49 16.16 11.37 -5.44
C THR A 49 15.77 10.64 -4.16
N SER A 50 14.66 9.90 -4.20
CA SER A 50 14.19 9.07 -3.09
C SER A 50 14.21 7.60 -3.50
N LEU A 51 14.58 6.73 -2.56
CA LEU A 51 14.49 5.28 -2.74
C LEU A 51 13.05 4.82 -2.48
N ILE A 52 12.53 3.95 -3.34
CA ILE A 52 11.18 3.41 -3.17
C ILE A 52 11.28 1.88 -3.17
N LEU A 53 10.75 1.25 -2.13
CA LEU A 53 10.54 -0.19 -2.07
C LEU A 53 9.08 -0.49 -2.37
N GLN A 54 8.82 -1.27 -3.41
CA GLN A 54 7.47 -1.69 -3.76
C GLN A 54 7.13 -3.01 -3.07
N VAL A 55 6.03 -3.01 -2.31
CA VAL A 55 5.51 -4.16 -1.58
C VAL A 55 4.14 -4.52 -2.17
N SER A 56 3.98 -5.78 -2.58
CA SER A 56 2.74 -6.26 -3.21
C SER A 56 1.63 -6.49 -2.18
N GLY A 57 0.41 -6.05 -2.48
CA GLY A 57 -0.78 -6.31 -1.69
C GLY A 57 -1.38 -7.69 -1.97
N ILE A 58 -0.96 -8.69 -1.19
CA ILE A 58 -1.48 -10.07 -1.28
C ILE A 58 -2.69 -10.21 -0.36
N HIS A 59 -3.84 -9.74 -0.82
CA HIS A 59 -5.04 -9.58 0.01
C HIS A 59 -5.93 -10.83 0.11
N TRP A 60 -5.78 -11.80 -0.80
CA TRP A 60 -6.52 -13.07 -0.77
C TRP A 60 -5.91 -14.03 0.25
N TRP A 61 -6.77 -14.83 0.91
CA TRP A 61 -6.45 -15.64 2.09
C TRP A 61 -6.00 -14.88 3.35
N TYR A 62 -6.02 -13.55 3.35
CA TYR A 62 -5.65 -12.74 4.51
C TYR A 62 -6.56 -13.00 5.73
N ARG A 63 -7.84 -13.32 5.52
CA ARG A 63 -8.76 -13.66 6.61
C ARG A 63 -8.65 -15.11 7.08
N HIS A 64 -7.92 -15.95 6.34
CA HIS A 64 -7.75 -17.34 6.72
C HIS A 64 -6.53 -17.44 7.67
N PRO A 65 -6.60 -18.19 8.79
CA PRO A 65 -5.52 -18.23 9.78
C PRO A 65 -4.14 -18.69 9.26
N SER A 66 -4.09 -19.24 8.05
CA SER A 66 -2.83 -19.63 7.41
C SER A 66 -2.14 -18.51 6.65
N HIS A 67 -2.83 -17.44 6.24
CA HIS A 67 -2.30 -16.40 5.36
C HIS A 67 -1.54 -16.98 4.15
N ALA A 68 -2.04 -18.08 3.57
CA ALA A 68 -1.26 -18.96 2.68
C ALA A 68 -0.65 -18.24 1.47
N ALA A 69 -1.35 -17.25 0.91
CA ALA A 69 -0.84 -16.49 -0.22
C ALA A 69 0.32 -15.56 0.18
N GLU A 70 0.20 -14.89 1.34
CA GLU A 70 1.27 -14.07 1.89
C GLU A 70 2.51 -14.91 2.18
N LEU A 71 2.33 -16.08 2.82
CA LEU A 71 3.43 -16.99 3.13
C LEU A 71 4.17 -17.48 1.89
N THR A 72 3.45 -17.81 0.81
CA THR A 72 4.07 -18.27 -0.44
C THR A 72 4.72 -17.14 -1.24
N ALA A 73 4.20 -15.91 -1.14
CA ALA A 73 4.88 -14.69 -1.62
C ALA A 73 6.10 -14.33 -0.75
N GLY A 74 6.15 -14.89 0.46
CA GLY A 74 7.23 -14.73 1.42
C GLY A 74 6.91 -13.75 2.57
N TYR A 75 5.79 -13.02 2.53
CA TYR A 75 5.38 -12.24 3.68
C TYR A 75 4.97 -13.19 4.80
N TYR A 76 5.83 -13.38 5.80
CA TYR A 76 5.50 -14.19 6.97
C TYR A 76 4.59 -13.40 7.93
N ASN A 77 3.42 -13.03 7.42
CA ASN A 77 2.36 -12.36 8.13
C ASN A 77 1.34 -13.42 8.56
N VAL A 78 1.09 -13.56 9.87
CA VAL A 78 0.08 -14.47 10.42
C VAL A 78 -0.49 -13.86 11.70
N ASP A 79 -1.60 -14.40 12.19
CA ASP A 79 -2.11 -14.05 13.52
C ASP A 79 -1.00 -14.17 14.59
N GLY A 80 -0.75 -13.06 15.30
CA GLY A 80 0.30 -12.99 16.32
C GLY A 80 1.70 -12.68 15.81
N ARG A 81 1.89 -12.43 14.50
CA ARG A 81 3.19 -12.08 13.90
C ARG A 81 3.03 -11.09 12.73
N ASP A 82 3.52 -9.87 12.91
CA ASP A 82 3.55 -8.86 11.86
C ASP A 82 4.63 -9.19 10.81
N GLY A 83 4.20 -9.43 9.57
CA GLY A 83 5.10 -9.74 8.45
C GLY A 83 5.65 -8.51 7.71
N TYR A 84 5.08 -7.32 7.91
CA TYR A 84 5.38 -6.12 7.12
C TYR A 84 6.19 -5.08 7.89
N ARG A 85 5.96 -4.94 9.21
CA ARG A 85 6.70 -4.00 10.05
C ARG A 85 8.21 -4.24 10.09
N PRO A 86 8.74 -5.49 10.06
CA PRO A 86 10.18 -5.71 9.86
C PRO A 86 10.71 -5.14 8.54
N ILE A 87 9.89 -5.14 7.47
CA ILE A 87 10.25 -4.55 6.17
C ILE A 87 10.34 -3.03 6.31
N ALA A 88 9.36 -2.40 6.97
CA ALA A 88 9.38 -0.97 7.25
C ALA A 88 10.58 -0.55 8.11
N ARG A 89 10.90 -1.33 9.16
CA ARG A 89 12.09 -1.10 10.02
C ARG A 89 13.40 -1.24 9.26
N MET A 90 13.49 -2.26 8.41
CA MET A 90 14.64 -2.43 7.53
C MET A 90 14.78 -1.24 6.59
N LEU A 91 13.68 -0.74 6.02
CA LEU A 91 13.68 0.40 5.12
C LEU A 91 14.07 1.71 5.81
N ALA A 92 13.71 1.90 7.08
CA ALA A 92 13.94 3.12 7.87
C ALA A 92 15.43 3.52 8.03
N ARG A 93 16.37 2.61 7.77
CA ARG A 93 17.81 2.94 7.77
C ARG A 93 18.25 3.74 6.54
N HIS A 94 17.45 3.70 5.48
CA HIS A 94 17.71 4.36 4.21
C HIS A 94 17.05 5.74 4.23
N ASP A 95 17.84 6.80 4.03
CA ASP A 95 17.35 8.17 4.12
C ASP A 95 16.25 8.46 3.10
N GLY A 96 15.13 9.01 3.56
CA GLY A 96 13.99 9.35 2.71
C GLY A 96 13.37 8.18 1.93
N ALA A 97 13.65 6.93 2.32
CA ALA A 97 13.11 5.78 1.63
C ALA A 97 11.60 5.63 1.89
N VAL A 98 10.86 5.25 0.84
CA VAL A 98 9.41 5.17 0.85
C VAL A 98 8.96 3.72 0.66
N LEU A 99 8.10 3.24 1.54
CA LEU A 99 7.39 1.96 1.37
C LEU A 99 6.16 2.22 0.51
N ASN A 100 6.19 1.76 -0.74
CA ASN A 100 5.08 1.88 -1.66
C ASN A 100 4.25 0.60 -1.68
N PHE A 101 2.95 0.71 -1.40
CA PHE A 101 2.05 -0.43 -1.26
C PHE A 101 0.89 -0.38 -2.26
N THR A 102 0.53 -1.52 -2.84
CA THR A 102 -0.55 -1.61 -3.84
C THR A 102 -1.93 -1.86 -3.20
N CYS A 103 -2.98 -1.94 -4.02
CA CYS A 103 -4.37 -2.27 -3.61
C CYS A 103 -5.12 -1.17 -2.86
N ALA A 104 -4.64 0.08 -2.93
CA ALA A 104 -5.24 1.20 -2.18
C ALA A 104 -6.65 1.59 -2.63
N GLU A 105 -7.14 1.07 -3.75
CA GLU A 105 -8.48 1.30 -4.29
C GLU A 105 -9.50 0.22 -3.92
N MET A 106 -9.03 -0.95 -3.47
CA MET A 106 -9.86 -2.12 -3.25
C MET A 106 -10.70 -2.02 -1.97
N ARG A 107 -11.88 -2.63 -2.00
CA ARG A 107 -12.77 -2.78 -0.83
C ARG A 107 -13.11 -4.23 -0.59
N ASN A 108 -13.31 -4.61 0.67
CA ASN A 108 -13.61 -6.00 1.05
C ASN A 108 -14.90 -6.50 0.39
N SER A 109 -15.91 -5.65 0.33
CA SER A 109 -17.21 -5.94 -0.30
C SER A 109 -17.15 -6.17 -1.82
N GLU A 110 -16.01 -5.90 -2.46
CA GLU A 110 -15.81 -6.11 -3.90
C GLU A 110 -15.12 -7.46 -4.18
N GLN A 111 -14.80 -8.22 -3.13
CA GLN A 111 -14.06 -9.47 -3.22
C GLN A 111 -15.02 -10.65 -3.07
N ALA A 112 -14.72 -11.75 -3.77
CA ALA A 112 -15.45 -12.99 -3.62
C ALA A 112 -15.23 -13.56 -2.21
N GLU A 113 -16.27 -14.12 -1.60
CA GLU A 113 -16.25 -14.61 -0.22
C GLU A 113 -15.24 -15.77 -0.05
N GLU A 114 -15.21 -16.68 -1.03
CA GLU A 114 -14.31 -17.82 -1.10
C GLU A 114 -12.82 -17.44 -1.16
N ALA A 115 -12.50 -16.20 -1.55
CA ALA A 115 -11.14 -15.71 -1.58
C ALA A 115 -10.60 -15.36 -0.18
N MET A 116 -11.45 -15.33 0.85
CA MET A 116 -11.07 -14.98 2.23
C MET A 116 -10.26 -13.67 2.27
N SER A 117 -10.71 -12.72 1.47
CA SER A 117 -9.97 -11.53 1.08
C SER A 117 -10.22 -10.35 2.03
N ALA A 118 -9.19 -9.57 2.33
CA ALA A 118 -9.26 -8.41 3.22
C ALA A 118 -8.27 -7.28 2.82
N PRO A 119 -8.43 -6.68 1.63
CA PRO A 119 -7.57 -5.60 1.17
C PRO A 119 -7.60 -4.36 2.09
N GLU A 120 -8.74 -4.03 2.72
CA GLU A 120 -8.83 -2.81 3.54
C GLU A 120 -8.01 -2.94 4.83
N GLU A 121 -8.12 -4.07 5.52
CA GLU A 121 -7.36 -4.38 6.72
C GLU A 121 -5.86 -4.52 6.40
N LEU A 122 -5.52 -5.14 5.26
CA LEU A 122 -4.14 -5.29 4.83
C LEU A 122 -3.49 -3.92 4.53
N VAL A 123 -4.14 -3.05 3.77
CA VAL A 123 -3.64 -1.67 3.53
C VAL A 123 -3.46 -0.94 4.85
N GLN A 124 -4.45 -1.03 5.75
CA GLN A 124 -4.38 -0.41 7.07
C GLN A 124 -3.18 -0.92 7.89
N GLN A 125 -2.91 -2.23 7.87
CA GLN A 125 -1.77 -2.85 8.55
C GLN A 125 -0.44 -2.30 8.00
N VAL A 126 -0.25 -2.34 6.68
CA VAL A 126 1.04 -2.00 6.05
C VAL A 126 1.36 -0.51 6.19
N LEU A 127 0.38 0.38 5.97
CA LEU A 127 0.60 1.81 6.15
C LEU A 127 0.89 2.16 7.61
N SER A 128 0.18 1.52 8.55
CA SER A 128 0.44 1.70 9.98
C SER A 128 1.82 1.23 10.38
N ALA A 129 2.29 0.11 9.81
CA ALA A 129 3.64 -0.40 10.04
C ALA A 129 4.71 0.57 9.54
N GLY A 130 4.53 1.17 8.35
CA GLY A 130 5.43 2.20 7.83
C GLY A 130 5.52 3.43 8.73
N TRP A 131 4.38 4.05 9.06
CA TRP A 131 4.34 5.23 9.93
C TRP A 131 4.92 4.96 11.32
N ARG A 132 4.67 3.77 11.89
CA ARG A 132 5.18 3.38 13.21
C ARG A 132 6.70 3.29 13.25
N GLU A 133 7.33 2.85 12.16
CA GLU A 133 8.79 2.77 12.04
C GLU A 133 9.43 4.08 11.56
N GLY A 134 8.64 5.14 11.38
CA GLY A 134 9.11 6.46 10.92
C GLY A 134 9.48 6.50 9.44
N THR A 135 8.98 5.55 8.65
CA THR A 135 9.20 5.45 7.21
C THR A 135 8.04 6.11 6.46
N GLU A 136 8.36 6.85 5.40
CA GLU A 136 7.32 7.38 4.51
C GLU A 136 6.62 6.25 3.77
N VAL A 137 5.32 6.38 3.57
CA VAL A 137 4.51 5.38 2.85
C VAL A 137 3.88 6.00 1.62
N ALA A 138 3.81 5.25 0.53
CA ALA A 138 3.09 5.63 -0.68
C ALA A 138 2.14 4.51 -1.08
N CYS A 139 1.19 4.82 -1.95
CA CYS A 139 0.17 3.88 -2.38
C CYS A 139 -0.01 3.84 -3.90
N GLU A 140 -0.46 2.70 -4.40
CA GLU A 140 -0.91 2.55 -5.79
C GLU A 140 -2.22 1.77 -5.84
N ASN A 141 -3.02 1.99 -6.88
CA ASN A 141 -4.10 1.07 -7.20
C ASN A 141 -3.54 -0.19 -7.88
N ALA A 142 -4.11 -1.35 -7.56
CA ALA A 142 -3.66 -2.62 -8.13
C ALA A 142 -4.29 -2.89 -9.51
N LEU A 143 -5.55 -2.47 -9.72
CA LEU A 143 -6.28 -2.68 -10.96
C LEU A 143 -6.74 -1.34 -11.57
N PRO A 144 -6.90 -1.26 -12.91
CA PRO A 144 -7.47 -0.07 -13.55
C PRO A 144 -8.91 0.17 -13.06
N ARG A 145 -9.16 1.36 -12.48
CA ARG A 145 -10.46 1.73 -11.91
C ARG A 145 -10.75 3.20 -12.16
N TYR A 146 -11.85 3.50 -12.83
CA TYR A 146 -12.23 4.87 -13.22
C TYR A 146 -13.45 5.40 -12.45
N ASP A 147 -13.95 4.62 -11.49
CA ASP A 147 -15.14 4.93 -10.72
C ASP A 147 -14.83 5.72 -9.43
N ARG A 148 -15.80 6.53 -9.02
CA ARG A 148 -15.73 7.39 -7.83
C ARG A 148 -15.50 6.62 -6.53
N ARG A 149 -15.96 5.37 -6.45
CA ARG A 149 -15.80 4.50 -5.29
C ARG A 149 -14.34 4.11 -5.07
N ALA A 150 -13.63 3.71 -6.13
CA ALA A 150 -12.19 3.48 -6.09
C ALA A 150 -11.41 4.74 -5.69
N TYR A 151 -11.72 5.90 -6.29
CA TYR A 151 -11.07 7.16 -5.94
C TYR A 151 -11.27 7.55 -4.48
N ASN A 152 -12.49 7.42 -3.94
CA ASN A 152 -12.78 7.71 -2.53
C ASN A 152 -12.04 6.76 -1.58
N GLN A 153 -11.90 5.49 -1.95
CA GLN A 153 -11.12 4.52 -1.17
C GLN A 153 -9.62 4.89 -1.17
N MET A 154 -9.06 5.29 -2.31
CA MET A 154 -7.67 5.76 -2.39
C MET A 154 -7.46 7.03 -1.57
N LEU A 155 -8.40 7.98 -1.61
CA LEU A 155 -8.37 9.21 -0.81
C LEU A 155 -8.41 8.92 0.70
N LYS A 156 -9.27 7.98 1.12
CA LYS A 156 -9.32 7.47 2.51
C LYS A 156 -7.96 6.92 2.92
N ASN A 157 -7.35 6.06 2.12
CA ASN A 157 -6.05 5.50 2.44
C ASN A 157 -4.90 6.54 2.38
N ALA A 158 -5.02 7.56 1.52
CA ALA A 158 -4.03 8.62 1.41
C ALA A 158 -3.99 9.53 2.65
N ARG A 159 -5.15 9.78 3.27
CA ARG A 159 -5.32 10.54 4.51
C ARG A 159 -6.37 9.86 5.38
N PRO A 160 -5.98 8.84 6.17
CA PRO A 160 -6.92 8.01 6.91
C PRO A 160 -7.73 8.73 7.98
N ASN A 161 -7.29 9.91 8.41
CA ASN A 161 -7.98 10.73 9.41
C ASN A 161 -8.29 12.14 8.88
N GLY A 162 -8.47 12.25 7.56
CA GLY A 162 -8.86 13.49 6.88
C GLY A 162 -7.77 14.56 6.76
N VAL A 163 -8.21 15.76 6.41
CA VAL A 163 -7.39 16.97 6.31
C VAL A 163 -7.29 17.62 7.68
N ASP A 164 -6.06 17.99 8.08
CA ASP A 164 -5.82 18.78 9.28
C ASP A 164 -5.79 20.27 8.92
N LEU A 165 -6.76 21.04 9.43
CA LEU A 165 -6.87 22.48 9.20
C LEU A 165 -5.84 23.30 10.00
N GLY A 166 -5.19 22.68 11.00
CA GLY A 166 -4.21 23.30 11.89
C GLY A 166 -2.75 23.01 11.51
N GLY A 167 -2.49 22.19 10.49
CA GLY A 167 -1.12 21.85 10.09
C GLY A 167 -0.99 20.64 9.18
N VAL A 168 0.11 19.90 9.34
CA VAL A 168 0.37 18.69 8.56
C VAL A 168 -0.38 17.52 9.19
N PRO A 169 -1.24 16.80 8.44
CA PRO A 169 -1.94 15.64 8.97
C PRO A 169 -0.97 14.63 9.59
N ALA A 170 -1.30 14.14 10.79
CA ALA A 170 -0.46 13.19 11.52
C ALA A 170 -0.15 11.92 10.73
N ARG A 171 -1.07 11.50 9.86
CA ARG A 171 -0.92 10.37 8.95
C ARG A 171 -1.35 10.78 7.56
N ARG A 172 -0.40 10.85 6.64
CA ARG A 172 -0.64 11.03 5.22
C ARG A 172 0.40 10.24 4.44
N VAL A 173 0.00 9.69 3.30
CA VAL A 173 0.94 9.09 2.36
C VAL A 173 1.81 10.18 1.72
N ALA A 174 3.00 9.80 1.28
CA ALA A 174 3.92 10.65 0.54
C ALA A 174 3.49 10.88 -0.89
N ALA A 175 2.96 9.83 -1.52
CA ALA A 175 2.52 9.86 -2.89
C ALA A 175 1.44 8.81 -3.13
N VAL A 176 0.66 9.04 -4.19
CA VAL A 176 -0.19 8.02 -4.79
C VAL A 176 0.16 7.92 -6.27
N THR A 177 0.53 6.72 -6.73
CA THR A 177 0.75 6.45 -8.15
C THR A 177 -0.50 5.83 -8.73
N TYR A 178 -1.07 6.44 -9.78
CA TYR A 178 -2.26 5.91 -10.44
C TYR A 178 -1.89 5.04 -11.65
N LEU A 179 -2.35 3.79 -11.64
CA LEU A 179 -2.23 2.81 -12.72
C LEU A 179 -3.50 2.85 -13.59
N ARG A 180 -3.44 3.22 -14.87
CA ARG A 180 -2.33 3.75 -15.69
C ARG A 180 -2.91 4.79 -16.65
N LEU A 181 -2.08 5.68 -17.18
CA LEU A 181 -2.46 6.53 -18.31
C LEU A 181 -2.88 5.65 -19.51
N THR A 182 -4.14 5.80 -19.93
CA THR A 182 -4.74 5.12 -21.08
C THR A 182 -5.69 6.08 -21.78
N ASP A 183 -6.01 5.81 -23.05
CA ASP A 183 -7.05 6.57 -23.76
C ASP A 183 -8.40 6.48 -23.03
N GLU A 184 -8.65 5.34 -22.38
CA GLU A 184 -9.84 5.15 -21.56
C GLU A 184 -9.89 6.09 -20.35
N LEU A 185 -8.77 6.32 -19.65
CA LEU A 185 -8.69 7.29 -18.57
C LEU A 185 -9.02 8.70 -19.05
N LEU A 186 -8.57 9.04 -20.27
CA LEU A 186 -8.72 10.36 -20.87
C LEU A 186 -10.11 10.61 -21.48
N ALA A 187 -10.99 9.60 -21.49
CA ALA A 187 -12.31 9.71 -22.11
C ALA A 187 -13.35 10.40 -21.19
N GLY A 188 -13.95 11.49 -21.68
CA GLY A 188 -15.19 12.11 -21.16
C GLY A 188 -15.28 12.20 -19.63
N SER A 189 -16.36 11.64 -19.06
CA SER A 189 -16.60 11.61 -17.61
C SER A 189 -15.51 10.92 -16.79
N LYS A 190 -14.78 9.93 -17.33
CA LYS A 190 -13.70 9.26 -16.60
C LYS A 190 -12.57 10.24 -16.29
N TYR A 191 -12.20 11.07 -17.26
CA TYR A 191 -11.20 12.11 -17.06
C TYR A 191 -11.71 13.22 -16.14
N ARG A 192 -12.99 13.60 -16.22
CA ARG A 192 -13.58 14.56 -15.27
C ARG A 192 -13.55 14.05 -13.82
N ALA A 193 -13.90 12.79 -13.60
CA ALA A 193 -13.80 12.14 -12.30
C ALA A 193 -12.34 12.06 -11.81
N PHE A 194 -11.40 11.72 -12.69
CA PHE A 194 -9.97 11.71 -12.37
C PHE A 194 -9.44 13.09 -11.99
N LYS A 195 -9.81 14.16 -12.72
CA LYS A 195 -9.44 15.55 -12.35
C LYS A 195 -9.97 15.92 -10.96
N THR A 196 -11.19 15.48 -10.63
CA THR A 196 -11.76 15.70 -9.30
C THR A 196 -10.97 14.93 -8.25
N PHE A 197 -10.61 13.67 -8.52
CA PHE A 197 -9.75 12.88 -7.66
C PHE A 197 -8.39 13.56 -7.40
N VAL A 198 -7.72 14.07 -8.44
CA VAL A 198 -6.46 14.83 -8.29
C VAL A 198 -6.66 16.09 -7.43
N ARG A 199 -7.74 16.85 -7.68
CA ARG A 199 -8.07 18.04 -6.87
C ARG A 199 -8.26 17.68 -5.39
N LYS A 200 -8.98 16.59 -5.11
CA LYS A 200 -9.18 16.09 -3.74
C LYS A 200 -7.90 15.54 -3.13
N MET A 201 -7.03 14.89 -3.90
CA MET A 201 -5.69 14.49 -3.45
C MET A 201 -4.86 15.70 -3.01
N HIS A 202 -4.98 16.84 -3.71
CA HIS A 202 -4.36 18.11 -3.35
C HIS A 202 -5.11 18.91 -2.26
N ALA A 203 -6.04 18.29 -1.53
CA ALA A 203 -6.84 18.95 -0.50
C ALA A 203 -7.54 20.23 -1.02
N ASP A 204 -8.12 20.16 -2.22
CA ASP A 204 -8.77 21.27 -2.93
C ASP A 204 -7.87 22.48 -3.22
N GLN A 205 -6.55 22.29 -3.21
CA GLN A 205 -5.58 23.30 -3.64
C GLN A 205 -5.21 23.15 -5.13
N ASP A 206 -4.70 24.23 -5.71
CA ASP A 206 -4.12 24.20 -7.05
C ASP A 206 -2.84 23.35 -7.06
N TYR A 207 -2.41 22.94 -8.26
CA TYR A 207 -1.14 22.24 -8.42
C TYR A 207 0.00 23.11 -7.89
N CYS A 208 0.78 22.56 -6.95
CA CYS A 208 1.98 23.18 -6.43
C CYS A 208 3.21 22.48 -7.01
N ALA A 209 4.01 23.21 -7.78
CA ALA A 209 5.21 22.67 -8.42
C ALA A 209 6.39 22.49 -7.45
N ASP A 210 6.39 23.20 -6.31
CA ASP A 210 7.49 23.21 -5.35
C ASP A 210 7.17 22.32 -4.11
N PRO A 211 7.84 21.17 -3.97
CA PRO A 211 7.63 20.26 -2.84
C PRO A 211 7.90 20.84 -1.45
N ALA A 212 8.70 21.90 -1.35
CA ALA A 212 8.95 22.56 -0.08
C ALA A 212 7.67 23.20 0.50
N GLN A 213 6.76 23.68 -0.36
CA GLN A 213 5.53 24.38 0.06
C GLN A 213 4.51 23.43 0.70
N TYR A 214 4.60 22.13 0.46
CA TYR A 214 3.75 21.12 1.09
C TYR A 214 4.52 20.16 2.01
N HIS A 215 5.62 20.67 2.58
CA HIS A 215 6.45 20.02 3.60
C HIS A 215 7.11 18.71 3.14
N ARG A 216 7.54 18.65 1.88
CA ARG A 216 8.29 17.51 1.32
C ARG A 216 9.47 17.98 0.46
N PRO A 217 10.37 18.84 0.96
CA PRO A 217 11.51 19.31 0.18
C PRO A 217 12.35 18.13 -0.30
N LEU A 218 12.74 18.15 -1.58
CA LEU A 218 13.70 17.17 -2.09
C LEU A 218 15.09 17.55 -1.61
N LYS A 219 15.80 16.59 -1.02
CA LYS A 219 17.18 16.74 -0.57
C LYS A 219 18.07 15.69 -1.24
N PRO A 220 19.39 15.94 -1.36
CA PRO A 220 20.33 14.90 -1.76
C PRO A 220 20.22 13.70 -0.82
N LEU A 221 20.32 12.50 -1.40
CA LEU A 221 20.18 11.26 -0.64
C LEU A 221 21.39 11.08 0.29
N GLU A 222 21.14 10.93 1.59
CA GLU A 222 22.20 10.60 2.54
C GLU A 222 22.53 9.10 2.51
N ARG A 223 23.77 8.77 2.86
CA ARG A 223 24.21 7.38 2.98
C ARG A 223 23.40 6.64 4.04
N SER A 224 23.03 5.38 3.77
CA SER A 224 22.24 4.61 4.73
C SER A 224 22.96 4.44 6.05
N ARG A 225 22.19 4.45 7.14
CA ARG A 225 22.65 4.10 8.49
C ARG A 225 23.12 2.64 8.51
N PRO A 226 23.92 2.19 9.49
CA PRO A 226 24.36 0.79 9.57
C PRO A 226 23.22 -0.24 9.46
N ALA A 227 23.54 -1.44 9.00
CA ALA A 227 22.55 -2.52 8.87
C ALA A 227 21.87 -2.81 10.22
N VAL A 228 20.55 -2.97 10.19
CA VAL A 228 19.78 -3.33 11.39
C VAL A 228 19.99 -4.81 11.68
N PRO A 229 20.47 -5.18 12.89
CA PRO A 229 20.65 -6.57 13.28
C PRO A 229 19.34 -7.38 13.20
N MET A 230 19.44 -8.69 12.93
CA MET A 230 18.26 -9.53 12.70
C MET A 230 17.33 -9.63 13.91
N ASP A 231 17.86 -9.71 15.13
CA ASP A 231 17.08 -9.67 16.37
C ASP A 231 16.22 -8.40 16.46
N ARG A 232 16.78 -7.24 16.10
CA ARG A 232 16.04 -5.97 16.07
C ARG A 232 14.97 -5.91 14.99
N LEU A 233 15.16 -6.59 13.87
CA LEU A 233 14.09 -6.77 12.87
C LEU A 233 13.01 -7.72 13.36
N LEU A 234 13.38 -8.78 14.09
CA LEU A 234 12.44 -9.74 14.66
C LEU A 234 11.62 -9.14 15.79
N ASP A 235 12.14 -8.18 16.57
CA ASP A 235 11.37 -7.39 17.53
C ASP A 235 10.17 -6.68 16.87
N ALA A 236 10.30 -6.31 15.58
CA ALA A 236 9.23 -5.67 14.83
C ALA A 236 8.11 -6.62 14.44
N THR A 237 8.28 -7.93 14.63
CA THR A 237 7.23 -8.92 14.35
C THR A 237 6.18 -8.99 15.44
N THR A 238 6.42 -8.36 16.60
CA THR A 238 5.42 -8.24 17.65
C THR A 238 4.19 -7.50 17.11
N PRO A 239 3.00 -8.10 17.19
CA PRO A 239 1.79 -7.52 16.64
C PRO A 239 1.42 -6.26 17.42
N GLU A 240 1.03 -5.23 16.69
CA GLU A 240 0.48 -3.99 17.24
C GLU A 240 -0.76 -3.61 16.44
N ALA A 241 -1.79 -3.13 17.13
CA ALA A 241 -3.03 -2.71 16.48
C ALA A 241 -2.75 -1.66 15.40
N PRO A 242 -3.30 -1.79 14.17
CA PRO A 242 -3.20 -0.75 13.17
C PRO A 242 -3.77 0.59 13.66
N TYR A 243 -3.30 1.70 13.12
CA TYR A 243 -3.90 2.99 13.41
C TYR A 243 -5.34 3.02 12.89
N PRO A 244 -6.29 3.65 13.63
CA PRO A 244 -7.67 3.72 13.21
C PRO A 244 -7.80 4.59 11.95
N PHE A 245 -8.53 4.10 10.96
CA PHE A 245 -8.90 4.84 9.76
C PHE A 245 -10.37 5.22 9.88
N ASP A 246 -10.71 6.42 9.42
CA ASP A 246 -12.09 6.86 9.31
C ASP A 246 -12.82 5.96 8.30
N PRO A 247 -14.14 5.75 8.45
CA PRO A 247 -14.89 4.86 7.57
C PRO A 247 -14.90 5.35 6.12
N GLU A 248 -14.88 6.67 5.92
CA GLU A 248 -14.91 7.34 4.62
C GLU A 248 -13.95 8.53 4.61
N THR A 249 -13.57 8.99 3.41
CA THR A 249 -12.77 10.21 3.26
C THR A 249 -13.64 11.45 3.43
N ASP A 250 -13.10 12.47 4.09
CA ASP A 250 -13.65 13.82 4.16
C ASP A 250 -13.56 14.58 2.82
N MET A 251 -12.70 14.13 1.91
CA MET A 251 -12.44 14.75 0.62
C MET A 251 -13.06 13.96 -0.53
N SER A 252 -14.33 13.54 -0.39
CA SER A 252 -15.01 12.72 -1.40
C SER A 252 -15.04 13.38 -2.77
N VAL A 253 -14.81 12.59 -3.82
CA VAL A 253 -15.08 13.05 -5.19
C VAL A 253 -16.58 13.18 -5.45
N GLY A 254 -17.44 12.56 -4.64
CA GLY A 254 -18.89 12.46 -4.83
C GLY A 254 -19.35 11.02 -5.07
N GLY A 255 -20.67 10.79 -5.03
CA GLY A 255 -21.29 9.47 -5.20
C GLY A 255 -22.09 9.33 -6.51
N ASP A 256 -23.16 8.54 -6.47
CA ASP A 256 -23.96 8.19 -7.65
C ASP A 256 -24.57 9.38 -8.37
N LEU A 257 -25.04 10.40 -7.61
CA LEU A 257 -25.61 11.62 -8.18
C LEU A 257 -24.59 12.39 -9.03
N ALA A 258 -23.35 12.51 -8.55
CA ALA A 258 -22.27 13.16 -9.30
C ALA A 258 -21.95 12.37 -10.58
N GLY A 259 -21.95 11.03 -10.49
CA GLY A 259 -21.79 10.17 -11.66
C GLY A 259 -22.96 10.23 -12.66
N LEU A 260 -24.17 10.57 -12.23
CA LEU A 260 -25.31 10.80 -13.12
C LEU A 260 -25.16 12.13 -13.87
N ILE A 261 -24.77 13.19 -13.16
CA ILE A 261 -24.52 14.51 -13.75
C ILE A 261 -23.43 14.42 -14.83
N ASP A 262 -22.33 13.71 -14.56
CA ASP A 262 -21.25 13.52 -15.52
C ASP A 262 -21.73 12.81 -16.81
N ARG A 263 -22.63 11.83 -16.69
CA ARG A 263 -23.23 11.12 -17.83
C ARG A 263 -24.15 12.02 -18.65
N VAL A 264 -24.86 12.94 -18.01
CA VAL A 264 -25.68 13.94 -18.71
C VAL A 264 -24.78 14.87 -19.52
N PHE A 265 -23.66 15.33 -18.94
CA PHE A 265 -22.69 16.15 -19.68
C PHE A 265 -22.06 15.41 -20.87
N ASP A 266 -21.64 14.16 -20.69
CA ASP A 266 -21.12 13.34 -21.81
C ASP A 266 -22.14 13.24 -22.95
N LYS A 267 -23.43 13.05 -22.63
CA LYS A 267 -24.49 12.95 -23.62
C LYS A 267 -24.70 14.28 -24.35
N ILE A 268 -24.62 15.40 -23.65
CA ILE A 268 -24.74 16.74 -24.26
C ILE A 268 -23.54 17.01 -25.18
N GLU A 269 -22.31 16.73 -24.73
CA GLU A 269 -21.09 16.88 -25.54
C GLU A 269 -21.14 16.03 -26.81
N TRP A 270 -21.63 14.79 -26.73
CA TRP A 270 -21.80 13.92 -27.90
C TRP A 270 -22.88 14.40 -28.88
N ILE A 271 -23.92 15.10 -28.41
CA ILE A 271 -24.99 15.62 -29.27
C ILE A 271 -24.55 16.92 -29.96
N LEU A 272 -23.73 17.74 -29.30
CA LEU A 272 -23.41 19.10 -29.74
C LEU A 272 -22.00 19.27 -30.35
N GLY A 273 -21.11 18.29 -30.18
CA GLY A 273 -19.75 18.27 -30.74
C GLY A 273 -19.64 17.33 -31.94
#